data_AF-A0A0C9TS83-F1
#
_entry.id   AF-A0A0C9TS83-F1
#
_cell.length_a   1.000
_cell.length_b   1.000
_cell.length_c   1.000
_cell.angle_alpha   90.00
_cell.angle_beta   90.00
_cell.angle_gamma   90.00
#
_symmetry.space_group_name_H-M   'P 1'
#
loop_
_entity.id
_entity.type
_entity.pdbx_description
1 polymer ?
#
loop_
_entity_poly.entity_id
_entity_poly.type
_entity_poly.pdbx_seq_one_letter_code
_entity_poly.pdbx_strand_id
1 'polypeptide(L)'
;MSPFTTINDFIGTLADIFQKVVEEEVENARTRNEMKPSIHTFLLQGTGTKCYLVHTPTIHMASGRRQIILSVDVEGDLSRVTHANEKVQALIVHNTEPLLLDDIVDGSSFEGVLSVGHRRTGYKIKVINIKVVKKRSLMTEDLEASYPSLMPLYLYGTQGHLHLDHFITVVPNIHLSAGEIQCQFEKELTEEDLAKGLIVVADNVHEAAMQSFPLMKDLKINSDFFFNAGNVLRVTVYRDPYPASTMDPIPIGNVKEVITKGTITLIGNLYVDSDALNVASEPSADAPFVRNRYGDMTAGTIKSWDRAVRQFHNKLTTAAPTK
;
A
#
# COMPACT_ATOMS: atom_id res chain seq x y z
N MET A 1 30.57 8.57 -31.89
CA MET A 1 31.85 8.46 -32.64
C MET A 1 32.26 9.82 -33.24
N SER A 2 32.03 10.91 -32.50
CA SER A 2 32.38 12.23 -33.00
C SER A 2 33.90 12.40 -32.91
N PRO A 3 34.59 12.80 -33.98
CA PRO A 3 36.02 13.08 -33.94
C PRO A 3 36.36 14.43 -33.28
N PHE A 4 35.35 15.21 -32.86
CA PHE A 4 35.51 16.59 -32.43
C PHE A 4 35.52 16.78 -30.90
N THR A 5 35.22 15.74 -30.12
CA THR A 5 34.96 15.89 -28.69
C THR A 5 36.20 16.25 -27.86
N THR A 6 37.40 15.97 -28.35
CA THR A 6 38.67 16.31 -27.68
C THR A 6 39.10 17.76 -27.91
N ILE A 7 38.46 18.47 -28.85
CA ILE A 7 38.83 19.86 -29.19
C ILE A 7 38.52 20.76 -27.98
N ASN A 8 39.50 21.57 -27.58
CA ASN A 8 39.39 22.54 -26.48
C ASN A 8 38.88 21.94 -25.16
N ASP A 9 39.25 20.68 -24.88
CA ASP A 9 38.82 19.95 -23.68
C ASP A 9 37.29 19.88 -23.53
N PHE A 10 36.57 19.79 -24.64
CA PHE A 10 35.13 19.60 -24.61
C PHE A 10 34.72 18.30 -23.90
N ILE A 11 35.58 17.27 -23.88
CA ILE A 11 35.41 16.07 -23.04
C ILE A 11 35.37 16.43 -21.56
N GLY A 12 36.28 17.29 -21.06
CA GLY A 12 36.24 17.75 -19.67
C GLY A 12 34.90 18.42 -19.34
N THR A 13 34.42 19.30 -20.23
CA THR A 13 33.10 19.94 -20.08
C THR A 13 31.95 18.92 -20.03
N LEU A 14 31.98 17.89 -20.90
CA LEU A 14 30.97 16.82 -20.88
C LEU A 14 31.04 15.96 -19.62
N ALA A 15 32.26 15.69 -19.12
CA ALA A 15 32.48 14.95 -17.88
C ALA A 15 31.94 15.72 -16.68
N ASP A 16 32.16 17.04 -16.61
CA ASP A 16 31.62 17.89 -15.54
C ASP A 16 30.09 17.93 -15.58
N ILE A 17 29.48 18.05 -16.77
CA ILE A 17 28.02 17.99 -16.94
C ILE A 17 27.49 16.64 -16.48
N PHE A 18 28.14 15.55 -16.88
CA PHE A 18 27.75 14.20 -16.46
C PHE A 18 27.84 14.05 -14.94
N GLN A 19 28.95 14.47 -14.33
CA GLN A 19 29.14 14.41 -12.88
C GLN A 19 28.06 15.21 -12.15
N LYS A 20 27.74 16.43 -12.59
CA LYS A 20 26.69 17.25 -11.99
C LYS A 20 25.33 16.54 -12.01
N VAL A 21 24.96 15.96 -13.16
CA VAL A 21 23.69 15.21 -13.28
C VAL A 21 23.69 13.97 -12.39
N VAL A 22 24.81 13.25 -12.30
CA VAL A 22 24.94 12.10 -11.39
C VAL A 22 24.78 12.52 -9.93
N GLU A 23 25.42 13.61 -9.50
CA GLU A 23 25.29 14.13 -8.13
C GLU A 23 23.84 14.53 -7.80
N GLU A 24 23.15 15.21 -8.72
CA GLU A 24 21.73 15.55 -8.59
C GLU A 24 20.86 14.28 -8.37
N GLU A 25 21.07 13.24 -9.20
CA GLU A 25 20.30 11.98 -9.08
C GLU A 25 20.69 11.14 -7.85
N VAL A 26 21.93 11.25 -7.37
CA VAL A 26 22.36 10.61 -6.11
C VAL A 26 21.62 11.20 -4.92
N GLU A 27 21.38 12.51 -4.87
CA GLU A 27 20.60 13.12 -3.78
C GLU A 27 19.12 12.71 -3.81
N ASN A 28 18.54 12.57 -5.02
CA ASN A 28 17.20 11.99 -5.19
C ASN A 28 17.16 10.55 -4.65
N ALA A 29 18.16 9.74 -5.01
CA ALA A 29 18.27 8.36 -4.53
C ALA A 29 18.47 8.27 -3.01
N ARG A 30 19.26 9.17 -2.41
CA ARG A 30 19.41 9.25 -0.95
C ARG A 30 18.10 9.58 -0.28
N THR A 31 17.39 10.60 -0.76
CA THR A 31 16.07 10.99 -0.23
C THR A 31 15.06 9.85 -0.32
N ARG A 32 15.03 9.15 -1.46
CA ARG A 32 14.18 7.97 -1.69
C ARG A 32 14.45 6.83 -0.72
N ASN A 33 15.72 6.59 -0.38
CA ASN A 33 16.15 5.45 0.44
C ASN A 33 16.39 5.79 1.92
N GLU A 34 16.17 7.05 2.33
CA GLU A 34 16.34 7.47 3.72
C GLU A 34 15.24 6.87 4.61
N MET A 35 15.64 6.03 5.56
CA MET A 35 14.75 5.47 6.58
C MET A 35 14.56 6.48 7.72
N LYS A 36 13.68 7.46 7.53
CA LYS A 36 13.34 8.46 8.54
C LYS A 36 11.91 8.35 9.05
N PRO A 37 11.66 8.75 10.32
CA PRO A 37 10.30 8.92 10.82
C PRO A 37 9.47 9.78 9.85
N SER A 38 8.29 9.30 9.49
CA SER A 38 7.44 9.92 8.46
C SER A 38 5.96 9.79 8.79
N ILE A 39 5.14 10.48 8.00
CA ILE A 39 3.69 10.39 8.05
C ILE A 39 3.26 9.26 7.11
N HIS A 40 2.66 8.24 7.69
CA HIS A 40 2.18 7.05 7.01
C HIS A 40 0.66 7.12 6.87
N THR A 41 0.15 6.34 5.93
CA THR A 41 -1.28 6.29 5.62
C THR A 41 -1.80 4.89 5.89
N PHE A 42 -2.95 4.82 6.53
CA PHE A 42 -3.60 3.56 6.90
C PHE A 42 -5.07 3.61 6.49
N LEU A 43 -5.58 2.51 5.94
CA LEU A 43 -7.01 2.28 5.79
C LEU A 43 -7.57 1.80 7.12
N LEU A 44 -8.72 2.35 7.52
CA LEU A 44 -9.47 1.87 8.68
C LEU A 44 -10.53 0.88 8.23
N GLN A 45 -10.49 -0.33 8.82
CA GLN A 45 -11.45 -1.40 8.60
C GLN A 45 -12.10 -1.83 9.92
N GLY A 46 -13.30 -2.39 9.82
CA GLY A 46 -14.09 -2.83 10.96
C GLY A 46 -15.05 -1.76 11.52
N THR A 47 -15.77 -2.15 12.56
CA THR A 47 -16.75 -1.33 13.28
C THR A 47 -16.33 -1.22 14.74
N GLY A 48 -16.74 -0.15 15.44
CA GLY A 48 -16.20 0.30 16.75
C GLY A 48 -16.09 -0.69 17.93
N THR A 49 -16.43 -1.97 17.78
CA THR A 49 -16.06 -3.06 18.70
C THR A 49 -14.62 -3.54 18.53
N LYS A 50 -14.09 -3.56 17.29
CA LYS A 50 -12.68 -3.85 16.99
C LYS A 50 -12.32 -3.29 15.62
N CYS A 51 -11.25 -2.51 15.55
CA CYS A 51 -10.80 -1.87 14.32
C CYS A 51 -9.48 -2.48 13.83
N TYR A 52 -9.24 -2.36 12.54
CA TYR A 52 -8.00 -2.73 11.91
C TYR A 52 -7.44 -1.56 11.11
N LEU A 53 -6.12 -1.37 11.17
CA LEU A 53 -5.39 -0.44 10.34
C LEU A 53 -4.55 -1.22 9.32
N VAL A 54 -4.76 -0.92 8.05
CA VAL A 54 -4.00 -1.49 6.94
C VAL A 54 -3.12 -0.41 6.36
N HIS A 55 -1.81 -0.52 6.55
CA HIS A 55 -0.87 0.42 5.95
C HIS A 55 -1.00 0.39 4.42
N THR A 56 -0.96 1.56 3.78
CA THR A 56 -0.91 1.67 2.31
C THR A 56 0.56 1.75 1.88
N PRO A 57 1.21 0.63 1.56
CA PRO A 57 2.63 0.62 1.23
C PRO A 57 2.93 1.41 -0.03
N THR A 58 4.17 1.90 -0.12
CA THR A 58 4.71 2.48 -1.35
C THR A 58 6.14 2.05 -1.59
N ILE A 59 6.49 1.83 -2.86
CA ILE A 59 7.89 1.60 -3.25
C ILE A 59 8.65 2.90 -3.56
N HIS A 60 7.94 4.03 -3.63
CA HIS A 60 8.50 5.35 -3.92
C HIS A 60 9.39 5.90 -2.79
N MET A 61 9.23 5.37 -1.57
CA MET A 61 10.03 5.74 -0.39
C MET A 61 10.37 4.48 0.39
N ALA A 62 11.64 4.31 0.79
CA ALA A 62 12.06 3.12 1.54
C ALA A 62 11.33 2.98 2.88
N SER A 63 11.05 4.09 3.58
CA SER A 63 10.31 4.09 4.84
C SER A 63 8.86 3.57 4.73
N GLY A 64 8.31 3.51 3.51
CA GLY A 64 6.97 2.98 3.21
C GLY A 64 6.94 1.54 2.70
N ARG A 65 8.10 0.86 2.58
CA ARG A 65 8.21 -0.50 2.04
C ARG A 65 7.94 -1.57 3.10
N ARG A 66 6.75 -1.50 3.69
CA ARG A 66 6.24 -2.47 4.67
C ARG A 66 4.77 -2.76 4.41
N GLN A 67 4.41 -4.04 4.39
CA GLN A 67 3.00 -4.43 4.45
C GLN A 67 2.63 -4.67 5.91
N ILE A 68 1.71 -3.85 6.43
CA ILE A 68 1.37 -3.84 7.86
C ILE A 68 -0.15 -3.88 8.03
N ILE A 69 -0.61 -4.81 8.87
CA ILE A 69 -1.98 -4.93 9.33
C ILE A 69 -1.95 -4.95 10.86
N LEU A 70 -2.68 -4.03 11.49
CA LEU A 70 -2.75 -3.87 12.93
C LEU A 70 -4.20 -4.07 13.38
N SER A 71 -4.42 -4.77 14.50
CA SER A 71 -5.68 -4.64 15.23
C SER A 71 -5.51 -3.56 16.29
N VAL A 72 -6.47 -2.64 16.39
CA VAL A 72 -6.35 -1.45 17.24
C VAL A 72 -7.68 -1.08 17.87
N ASP A 73 -7.59 -0.33 18.95
CA ASP A 73 -8.72 0.43 19.48
C ASP A 73 -8.53 1.91 19.08
N VAL A 74 -9.63 2.58 18.75
CA VAL A 74 -9.62 3.98 18.30
C VAL A 74 -10.44 4.83 19.26
N GLU A 75 -9.77 5.76 19.93
CA GLU A 75 -10.41 6.77 20.78
C GLU A 75 -10.66 8.06 19.98
N GLY A 76 -11.82 8.68 20.16
CA GLY A 76 -12.18 9.94 19.51
C GLY A 76 -13.68 10.06 19.20
N ASP A 77 -14.08 11.18 18.59
CA ASP A 77 -15.46 11.36 18.13
C ASP A 77 -15.70 10.61 16.81
N LEU A 78 -15.92 9.29 16.94
CA LEU A 78 -16.24 8.39 15.83
C LEU A 78 -17.72 8.43 15.43
N SER A 79 -18.56 9.17 16.16
CA SER A 79 -20.01 9.23 15.91
C SER A 79 -20.39 9.77 14.52
N ARG A 80 -19.48 10.56 13.92
CA ARG A 80 -19.61 11.11 12.56
C ARG A 80 -19.01 10.20 11.47
N VAL A 81 -18.29 9.16 11.88
CA VAL A 81 -17.59 8.18 11.03
C VAL A 81 -18.50 6.98 10.75
N THR A 82 -19.35 6.60 11.70
CA THR A 82 -20.38 5.57 11.51
C THR A 82 -21.34 5.90 10.36
N HIS A 83 -21.73 7.18 10.19
CA HIS A 83 -22.52 7.66 9.03
C HIS A 83 -21.75 7.69 7.70
N ALA A 84 -20.42 7.57 7.73
CA ALA A 84 -19.58 7.53 6.53
C ALA A 84 -19.39 6.11 5.99
N ASN A 85 -19.34 5.10 6.88
CA ASN A 85 -19.40 3.69 6.48
C ASN A 85 -20.67 3.39 5.67
N GLU A 86 -21.81 3.99 6.04
CA GLU A 86 -23.08 3.88 5.31
C GLU A 86 -23.04 4.43 3.87
N LYS A 87 -22.05 5.27 3.54
CA LYS A 87 -21.89 5.88 2.20
C LYS A 87 -20.74 5.29 1.38
N VAL A 88 -20.13 4.18 1.82
CA VAL A 88 -19.09 3.44 1.07
C VAL A 88 -17.90 4.35 0.67
N GLN A 89 -17.39 5.14 1.61
CA GLN A 89 -16.17 5.95 1.41
C GLN A 89 -15.03 5.38 2.25
N ALA A 90 -13.83 5.27 1.66
CA ALA A 90 -12.64 4.81 2.39
C ALA A 90 -12.38 5.72 3.59
N LEU A 91 -12.14 5.08 4.73
CA LEU A 91 -11.74 5.72 5.97
C LEU A 91 -10.23 5.64 6.08
N ILE A 92 -9.58 6.79 6.24
CA ILE A 92 -8.13 6.89 6.10
C ILE A 92 -7.56 7.60 7.31
N VAL A 93 -6.57 6.96 7.93
CA VAL A 93 -5.88 7.46 9.11
C VAL A 93 -4.46 7.80 8.72
N HIS A 94 -4.01 8.97 9.13
CA HIS A 94 -2.60 9.34 9.12
C HIS A 94 -2.11 9.56 10.55
N ASN A 95 -0.90 9.13 10.89
CA ASN A 95 -0.27 9.55 12.14
C ASN A 95 0.03 11.06 12.09
N THR A 96 -0.08 11.77 13.21
CA THR A 96 0.25 13.20 13.26
C THR A 96 1.72 13.46 13.52
N GLU A 97 2.33 12.63 14.36
CA GLU A 97 3.74 12.72 14.69
C GLU A 97 4.52 11.73 13.82
N PRO A 98 5.61 12.16 13.15
CA PRO A 98 6.42 11.26 12.33
C PRO A 98 6.92 10.06 13.14
N LEU A 99 6.78 8.85 12.59
CA LEU A 99 7.25 7.60 13.21
C LEU A 99 7.87 6.67 12.18
N LEU A 100 8.69 5.71 12.62
CA LEU A 100 9.16 4.61 11.79
C LEU A 100 8.14 3.47 11.87
N LEU A 101 7.81 2.86 10.73
CA LEU A 101 6.91 1.71 10.69
C LEU A 101 7.45 0.52 11.50
N ASP A 102 8.77 0.38 11.57
CA ASP A 102 9.43 -0.70 12.29
C ASP A 102 9.26 -0.58 13.82
N ASP A 103 9.10 0.65 14.33
CA ASP A 103 8.88 0.96 15.75
C ASP A 103 7.45 0.64 16.22
N ILE A 104 6.52 0.35 15.28
CA ILE A 104 5.17 -0.08 15.63
C ILE A 104 5.24 -1.51 16.17
N VAL A 105 4.92 -1.65 17.47
CA VAL A 105 4.94 -2.91 18.23
C VAL A 105 3.66 -3.08 19.05
N ASP A 106 3.45 -4.29 19.56
CA ASP A 106 2.31 -4.59 20.41
C ASP A 106 2.25 -3.70 21.66
N GLY A 107 1.08 -3.20 21.99
CA GLY A 107 0.83 -2.29 23.11
C GLY A 107 1.17 -0.82 22.84
N SER A 108 1.78 -0.49 21.69
CA SER A 108 2.06 0.90 21.32
C SER A 108 0.79 1.70 20.99
N SER A 109 0.95 3.02 20.87
CA SER A 109 -0.12 3.95 20.53
C SER A 109 0.45 5.15 19.77
N PHE A 110 -0.39 5.79 18.96
CA PHE A 110 -0.03 7.05 18.31
C PHE A 110 -1.25 7.94 18.10
N GLU A 111 -1.02 9.24 18.02
CA GLU A 111 -2.03 10.24 17.67
C GLU A 111 -2.19 10.30 16.14
N GLY A 112 -3.42 10.45 15.67
CA GLY A 112 -3.76 10.41 14.26
C GLY A 112 -4.86 11.37 13.84
N VAL A 113 -5.01 11.53 12.53
CA VAL A 113 -6.12 12.23 11.90
C VAL A 113 -6.84 11.27 10.98
N LEU A 114 -8.12 11.07 11.25
CA LEU A 114 -9.03 10.32 10.43
C LEU A 114 -9.70 11.22 9.39
N SER A 115 -9.65 10.82 8.14
CA SER A 115 -10.30 11.48 7.00
C SER A 115 -11.28 10.53 6.33
N VAL A 116 -12.38 11.09 5.83
CA VAL A 116 -13.45 10.32 5.16
C VAL A 116 -13.42 10.64 3.68
N GLY A 117 -12.96 9.68 2.86
CA GLY A 117 -12.82 9.85 1.42
C GLY A 117 -12.13 11.17 1.05
N HIS A 118 -12.80 12.00 0.24
CA HIS A 118 -12.27 13.30 -0.22
C HIS A 118 -12.63 14.48 0.68
N ARG A 119 -13.20 14.25 1.87
CA ARG A 119 -13.61 15.35 2.74
C ARG A 119 -12.38 16.03 3.32
N ARG A 120 -12.36 17.37 3.27
CA ARG A 120 -11.29 18.20 3.85
C ARG A 120 -11.27 18.20 5.38
N THR A 121 -12.33 17.70 6.01
CA THR A 121 -12.45 17.66 7.47
C THR A 121 -11.77 16.41 8.01
N GLY A 122 -10.66 16.61 8.71
CA GLY A 122 -10.00 15.58 9.50
C GLY A 122 -10.50 15.58 10.95
N TYR A 123 -10.62 14.40 11.54
CA TYR A 123 -11.00 14.20 12.94
C TYR A 123 -9.78 13.70 13.72
N LYS A 124 -9.45 14.36 14.83
CA LYS A 124 -8.39 13.88 15.72
C LYS A 124 -8.84 12.59 16.38
N ILE A 125 -7.99 11.59 16.31
CA ILE A 125 -8.20 10.29 16.93
C ILE A 125 -6.90 9.86 17.61
N LYS A 126 -7.02 8.96 18.58
CA LYS A 126 -5.89 8.28 19.19
C LYS A 126 -6.01 6.78 18.91
N VAL A 127 -4.95 6.21 18.34
CA VAL A 127 -4.85 4.78 18.08
C VAL A 127 -4.12 4.16 19.27
N ILE A 128 -4.77 3.23 19.95
CA ILE A 128 -4.24 2.58 21.17
C ILE A 128 -4.36 1.05 21.07
N ASN A 129 -3.73 0.36 22.03
CA ASN A 129 -3.80 -1.11 22.16
C ASN A 129 -3.45 -1.83 20.85
N ILE A 130 -2.42 -1.32 20.16
CA ILE A 130 -2.00 -1.87 18.88
C ILE A 130 -1.57 -3.32 19.08
N LYS A 131 -2.01 -4.22 18.20
CA LYS A 131 -1.43 -5.55 18.03
C LYS A 131 -1.12 -5.77 16.57
N VAL A 132 0.10 -6.22 16.29
CA VAL A 132 0.56 -6.49 14.94
C VAL A 132 -0.02 -7.82 14.48
N VAL A 133 -0.92 -7.77 13.50
CA VAL A 133 -1.48 -8.97 12.84
C VAL A 133 -0.49 -9.45 11.77
N LYS A 134 -0.05 -8.52 10.91
CA LYS A 134 1.01 -8.74 9.91
C LYS A 134 1.94 -7.54 9.89
N LYS A 135 3.24 -7.78 9.85
CA LYS A 135 4.29 -6.81 9.51
C LYS A 135 5.33 -7.55 8.67
N ARG A 136 5.46 -7.17 7.40
CA ARG A 136 6.35 -7.80 6.40
C ARG A 136 7.17 -6.75 5.67
N SER A 137 8.40 -7.11 5.32
CA SER A 137 9.24 -6.29 4.46
C SER A 137 8.73 -6.33 3.02
N LEU A 138 8.79 -5.18 2.33
CA LEU A 138 8.64 -5.07 0.87
C LEU A 138 9.94 -4.56 0.23
N MET A 139 11.08 -4.82 0.87
CA MET A 139 12.39 -4.53 0.31
C MET A 139 12.72 -5.56 -0.78
N THR A 140 13.51 -5.15 -1.76
CA THR A 140 13.81 -5.98 -2.94
C THR A 140 14.42 -7.33 -2.60
N GLU A 141 15.18 -7.43 -1.50
CA GLU A 141 15.81 -8.67 -1.04
C GLU A 141 14.83 -9.69 -0.43
N ASP A 142 13.65 -9.22 0.00
CA ASP A 142 12.65 -10.05 0.69
C ASP A 142 11.48 -10.45 -0.21
N LEU A 143 11.35 -9.80 -1.37
CA LEU A 143 10.34 -10.09 -2.36
C LEU A 143 10.74 -11.28 -3.24
N GLU A 144 9.74 -11.96 -3.77
CA GLU A 144 9.93 -13.06 -4.71
C GLU A 144 10.28 -12.54 -6.12
N ALA A 145 10.88 -13.43 -6.92
CA ALA A 145 11.24 -13.11 -8.30
C ALA A 145 10.08 -13.31 -9.30
N SER A 146 9.01 -14.03 -8.91
CA SER A 146 7.91 -14.40 -9.80
C SER A 146 6.57 -14.27 -9.11
N TYR A 147 5.58 -13.68 -9.78
CA TYR A 147 4.22 -13.58 -9.26
C TYR A 147 3.60 -14.95 -9.03
N PRO A 148 2.72 -15.08 -8.02
CA PRO A 148 1.97 -16.30 -7.83
C PRO A 148 0.97 -16.49 -8.99
N SER A 149 0.74 -17.76 -9.34
CA SER A 149 -0.22 -18.08 -10.42
C SER A 149 -1.67 -17.73 -10.05
N LEU A 150 -1.99 -17.75 -8.76
CA LEU A 150 -3.29 -17.41 -8.18
C LEU A 150 -3.08 -16.38 -7.07
N MET A 151 -3.99 -15.42 -6.95
CA MET A 151 -3.84 -14.28 -6.05
C MET A 151 -3.98 -14.68 -4.56
N PRO A 152 -2.95 -14.49 -3.72
CA PRO A 152 -3.04 -14.67 -2.29
C PRO A 152 -3.51 -13.38 -1.59
N LEU A 153 -4.39 -13.50 -0.60
CA LEU A 153 -4.83 -12.40 0.25
C LEU A 153 -4.73 -12.79 1.73
N TYR A 154 -4.42 -11.83 2.60
CA TYR A 154 -4.62 -11.99 4.04
C TYR A 154 -6.10 -11.97 4.36
N LEU A 155 -6.55 -12.89 5.22
CA LEU A 155 -7.89 -12.94 5.79
C LEU A 155 -7.80 -12.80 7.31
N TYR A 156 -8.39 -11.76 7.86
CA TYR A 156 -8.31 -11.43 9.29
C TYR A 156 -9.58 -10.74 9.76
N GLY A 157 -9.78 -10.66 11.07
CA GLY A 157 -10.95 -10.01 11.65
C GLY A 157 -11.46 -10.72 12.90
N THR A 158 -12.77 -10.64 13.11
CA THR A 158 -13.51 -11.38 14.13
C THR A 158 -14.61 -12.21 13.49
N GLN A 159 -15.22 -13.12 14.24
CA GLN A 159 -16.38 -13.86 13.73
C GLN A 159 -17.49 -12.88 13.32
N GLY A 160 -17.97 -13.03 12.08
CA GLY A 160 -18.99 -12.16 11.49
C GLY A 160 -18.47 -10.86 10.86
N HIS A 161 -17.24 -10.42 11.15
CA HIS A 161 -16.63 -9.22 10.58
C HIS A 161 -15.21 -9.52 10.13
N LEU A 162 -15.09 -9.91 8.86
CA LEU A 162 -13.82 -10.29 8.23
C LEU A 162 -13.39 -9.26 7.20
N HIS A 163 -12.10 -9.26 6.92
CA HIS A 163 -11.45 -8.30 6.03
C HIS A 163 -10.43 -9.01 5.13
N LEU A 164 -10.14 -8.40 3.99
CA LEU A 164 -9.11 -8.85 3.07
C LEU A 164 -8.08 -7.75 2.80
N ASP A 165 -6.84 -8.17 2.60
CA ASP A 165 -5.76 -7.35 2.04
C ASP A 165 -4.86 -8.22 1.15
N HIS A 166 -4.53 -7.75 -0.06
CA HIS A 166 -3.73 -8.49 -1.02
C HIS A 166 -2.31 -8.74 -0.51
N PHE A 167 -1.85 -10.00 -0.52
CA PHE A 167 -0.50 -10.37 -0.07
C PHE A 167 0.51 -9.96 -1.15
N ILE A 168 1.36 -8.98 -0.85
CA ILE A 168 2.33 -8.46 -1.84
C ILE A 168 3.61 -9.32 -1.83
N THR A 169 3.78 -10.18 -2.83
CA THR A 169 4.97 -11.05 -2.99
C THR A 169 6.02 -10.45 -3.91
N VAL A 170 5.62 -9.65 -4.89
CA VAL A 170 6.48 -9.08 -5.95
C VAL A 170 6.05 -7.64 -6.23
N VAL A 171 6.97 -6.80 -6.70
CA VAL A 171 6.67 -5.46 -7.25
C VAL A 171 7.21 -5.32 -8.69
N PRO A 172 6.53 -4.59 -9.60
CA PRO A 172 5.35 -3.76 -9.38
C PRO A 172 4.09 -4.54 -8.97
N ASN A 173 3.17 -3.93 -8.23
CA ASN A 173 1.93 -4.62 -7.84
C ASN A 173 0.76 -3.65 -7.67
N ILE A 174 -0.38 -4.17 -7.25
CA ILE A 174 -1.60 -3.45 -6.93
C ILE A 174 -1.98 -3.68 -5.47
N HIS A 175 -2.33 -2.62 -4.76
CA HIS A 175 -2.91 -2.69 -3.42
C HIS A 175 -4.41 -2.91 -3.55
N LEU A 176 -4.90 -4.05 -3.06
CA LEU A 176 -6.32 -4.39 -3.00
C LEU A 176 -6.70 -4.71 -1.57
N SER A 177 -7.64 -3.97 -1.00
CA SER A 177 -8.16 -4.25 0.35
C SER A 177 -9.67 -4.18 0.35
N ALA A 178 -10.31 -5.07 1.11
CA ALA A 178 -11.75 -5.06 1.31
C ALA A 178 -12.06 -5.07 2.81
N GLY A 179 -12.63 -3.96 3.29
CA GLY A 179 -13.01 -3.82 4.70
C GLY A 179 -14.34 -4.49 5.05
N GLU A 180 -15.17 -4.86 4.09
CA GLU A 180 -16.41 -5.59 4.32
C GLU A 180 -16.58 -6.72 3.31
N ILE A 181 -16.66 -7.95 3.82
CA ILE A 181 -16.82 -9.17 3.03
C ILE A 181 -17.82 -10.13 3.67
N GLN A 182 -18.40 -11.02 2.87
CA GLN A 182 -19.20 -12.14 3.34
C GLN A 182 -18.51 -13.45 2.97
N CYS A 183 -18.35 -14.34 3.95
CA CYS A 183 -17.66 -15.60 3.75
C CYS A 183 -18.63 -16.77 3.90
N GLN A 184 -18.50 -17.76 3.03
CA GLN A 184 -19.18 -19.06 3.12
C GLN A 184 -18.13 -20.15 2.98
N PHE A 185 -17.70 -20.70 4.12
CA PHE A 185 -16.68 -21.75 4.18
C PHE A 185 -17.29 -23.10 4.55
N GLU A 186 -16.66 -24.18 4.10
CA GLU A 186 -17.06 -25.55 4.43
C GLU A 186 -16.90 -25.86 5.92
N LYS A 187 -15.97 -25.17 6.59
CA LYS A 187 -15.70 -25.29 8.02
C LYS A 187 -15.54 -23.89 8.63
N GLU A 188 -16.12 -23.70 9.81
CA GLU A 188 -15.95 -22.47 10.58
C GLU A 188 -14.48 -22.27 11.01
N LEU A 189 -14.05 -21.01 10.97
CA LEU A 189 -12.72 -20.59 11.39
C LEU A 189 -12.74 -20.24 12.88
N THR A 190 -11.66 -20.58 13.60
CA THR A 190 -11.55 -20.24 15.02
C THR A 190 -11.16 -18.78 15.22
N GLU A 191 -11.49 -18.22 16.37
CA GLU A 191 -11.11 -16.84 16.70
C GLU A 191 -9.59 -16.64 16.73
N GLU A 192 -8.83 -17.66 17.15
CA GLU A 192 -7.37 -17.59 17.17
C GLU A 192 -6.78 -17.55 15.77
N ASP A 193 -7.32 -18.35 14.85
CA ASP A 193 -6.91 -18.36 13.44
C ASP A 193 -7.18 -16.98 12.80
N LEU A 194 -8.37 -16.40 13.04
CA LEU A 194 -8.75 -15.08 12.54
C LEU A 194 -7.93 -13.93 13.16
N ALA A 195 -7.60 -14.03 14.45
CA ALA A 195 -6.80 -13.01 15.15
C ALA A 195 -5.34 -13.00 14.68
N LYS A 196 -4.78 -14.16 14.31
CA LYS A 196 -3.42 -14.26 13.74
C LYS A 196 -3.34 -13.83 12.28
N GLY A 197 -4.46 -13.85 11.58
CA GLY A 197 -4.55 -13.60 10.14
C GLY A 197 -4.11 -14.81 9.33
N LEU A 198 -5.02 -15.30 8.49
CA LEU A 198 -4.86 -16.41 7.58
C LEU A 198 -4.43 -15.92 6.20
N ILE A 199 -4.10 -16.85 5.31
CA ILE A 199 -3.88 -16.60 3.88
C ILE A 199 -4.97 -17.33 3.11
N VAL A 200 -5.65 -16.62 2.22
CA VAL A 200 -6.59 -17.21 1.26
C VAL A 200 -6.01 -17.08 -0.14
N VAL A 201 -6.09 -18.15 -0.93
CA VAL A 201 -5.70 -18.12 -2.35
C VAL A 201 -6.98 -18.13 -3.17
N ALA A 202 -7.15 -17.12 -4.03
CA ALA A 202 -8.31 -16.99 -4.89
C ALA A 202 -8.14 -17.84 -6.16
N ASP A 203 -8.83 -18.99 -6.18
CA ASP A 203 -8.78 -20.02 -7.22
C ASP A 203 -9.26 -19.51 -8.60
N ASN A 204 -9.98 -18.38 -8.63
CA ASN A 204 -10.51 -17.75 -9.84
C ASN A 204 -9.84 -16.42 -10.20
N VAL A 205 -8.73 -16.08 -9.55
CA VAL A 205 -7.99 -14.82 -9.81
C VAL A 205 -6.55 -15.14 -10.13
N HIS A 206 -6.19 -15.06 -11.41
CA HIS A 206 -4.85 -15.37 -11.91
C HIS A 206 -3.95 -14.14 -11.87
N GLU A 207 -3.28 -13.89 -10.74
CA GLU A 207 -2.46 -12.68 -10.53
C GLU A 207 -1.38 -12.53 -11.61
N ALA A 208 -0.52 -13.54 -11.80
CA ALA A 208 0.55 -13.49 -12.79
C ALA A 208 0.07 -13.14 -14.22
N ALA A 209 -1.16 -13.50 -14.59
CA ALA A 209 -1.72 -13.21 -15.91
C ALA A 209 -2.22 -11.76 -16.06
N MET A 210 -2.44 -11.05 -14.95
CA MET A 210 -2.88 -9.65 -14.92
C MET A 210 -1.73 -8.66 -14.72
N GLN A 211 -0.52 -9.15 -14.41
CA GLN A 211 0.62 -8.31 -14.12
C GLN A 211 1.38 -7.88 -15.40
N SER A 212 1.93 -6.65 -15.45
CA SER A 212 1.71 -5.57 -14.47
C SER A 212 0.35 -4.89 -14.68
N PHE A 213 -0.35 -4.58 -13.59
CA PHE A 213 -1.60 -3.81 -13.68
C PHE A 213 -1.38 -2.45 -14.34
N PRO A 214 -2.33 -1.95 -15.17
CA PRO A 214 -2.30 -0.57 -15.67
C PRO A 214 -2.30 0.42 -14.51
N LEU A 215 -1.64 1.56 -14.69
CA LEU A 215 -1.65 2.67 -13.72
C LEU A 215 -3.08 3.20 -13.53
N MET A 216 -3.34 3.84 -12.38
CA MET A 216 -4.68 4.32 -12.00
C MET A 216 -5.30 5.29 -13.02
N LYS A 217 -4.47 6.05 -13.74
CA LYS A 217 -4.94 6.95 -14.82
C LYS A 217 -5.53 6.20 -16.03
N ASP A 218 -5.08 4.96 -16.24
CA ASP A 218 -5.44 4.10 -17.38
C ASP A 218 -6.36 2.93 -16.95
N LEU A 219 -6.39 2.62 -15.65
CA LEU A 219 -7.24 1.59 -15.06
C LEU A 219 -8.66 2.10 -14.81
N LYS A 220 -9.64 1.49 -15.46
CA LYS A 220 -11.06 1.77 -15.21
C LYS A 220 -11.62 0.76 -14.22
N ILE A 221 -11.91 1.21 -13.00
CA ILE A 221 -12.62 0.41 -12.01
C ILE A 221 -14.12 0.55 -12.26
N ASN A 222 -14.70 -0.43 -12.94
CA ASN A 222 -16.13 -0.54 -13.21
C ASN A 222 -16.70 -1.82 -12.57
N SER A 223 -17.97 -2.13 -12.83
CA SER A 223 -18.62 -3.38 -12.37
C SER A 223 -17.86 -4.65 -12.75
N ASP A 224 -17.10 -4.63 -13.85
CA ASP A 224 -16.42 -5.80 -14.41
C ASP A 224 -15.03 -5.99 -13.82
N PHE A 225 -14.51 -5.00 -13.08
CA PHE A 225 -13.24 -5.14 -12.38
C PHE A 225 -13.35 -6.25 -11.33
N PHE A 226 -12.47 -7.24 -11.40
CA PHE A 226 -12.60 -8.48 -10.61
C PHE A 226 -12.69 -8.23 -9.10
N PHE A 227 -12.00 -7.20 -8.59
CA PHE A 227 -12.03 -6.81 -7.18
C PHE A 227 -13.01 -5.65 -6.95
N ASN A 228 -14.29 -5.92 -7.18
CA ASN A 228 -15.39 -4.95 -6.99
C ASN A 228 -16.55 -5.55 -6.19
N ALA A 229 -17.41 -4.70 -5.65
CA ALA A 229 -18.54 -5.09 -4.82
C ALA A 229 -19.51 -6.01 -5.59
N GLY A 230 -19.96 -7.07 -4.93
CA GLY A 230 -20.79 -8.12 -5.50
C GLY A 230 -19.99 -9.28 -6.13
N ASN A 231 -18.70 -9.10 -6.43
CA ASN A 231 -17.91 -10.18 -7.00
C ASN A 231 -17.56 -11.24 -5.95
N VAL A 232 -17.49 -12.48 -6.43
CA VAL A 232 -17.26 -13.67 -5.60
C VAL A 232 -15.92 -14.29 -5.94
N LEU A 233 -15.07 -14.43 -4.92
CA LEU A 233 -13.81 -15.13 -4.96
C LEU A 233 -14.05 -16.57 -4.49
N ARG A 234 -13.69 -17.56 -5.30
CA ARG A 234 -13.57 -18.94 -4.83
C ARG A 234 -12.20 -19.09 -4.19
N VAL A 235 -12.14 -19.59 -2.97
CA VAL A 235 -10.89 -19.58 -2.20
C VAL A 235 -10.59 -20.90 -1.53
N THR A 236 -9.30 -21.17 -1.41
CA THR A 236 -8.75 -22.13 -0.45
C THR A 236 -8.06 -21.36 0.68
N VAL A 237 -8.36 -21.71 1.93
CA VAL A 237 -7.88 -21.02 3.14
C VAL A 237 -6.74 -21.80 3.76
N TYR A 238 -5.66 -21.10 4.10
CA TYR A 238 -4.43 -21.65 4.64
C TYR A 238 -4.00 -20.93 5.93
N ARG A 239 -3.29 -21.65 6.82
CA ARG A 239 -2.52 -21.00 7.89
C ARG A 239 -1.31 -20.30 7.31
N ASP A 240 -1.05 -19.08 7.79
CA ASP A 240 0.22 -18.41 7.55
C ASP A 240 1.33 -19.13 8.36
N PRO A 241 2.35 -19.71 7.69
CA PRO A 241 3.44 -20.40 8.39
C PRO A 241 4.45 -19.42 9.02
N TYR A 242 4.35 -18.13 8.73
CA TYR A 242 5.29 -17.09 9.17
C TYR A 242 4.82 -16.39 10.45
N PRO A 243 5.76 -15.89 11.28
CA PRO A 243 5.41 -15.13 12.48
C PRO A 243 4.69 -13.83 12.14
N ALA A 244 3.94 -13.24 13.07
CA ALA A 244 3.17 -12.01 12.84
C ALA A 244 4.03 -10.82 12.37
N SER A 245 5.31 -10.76 12.75
CA SER A 245 6.29 -9.79 12.26
C SER A 245 7.53 -10.52 11.76
N THR A 246 7.97 -10.25 10.53
CA THR A 246 9.25 -10.72 9.99
C THR A 246 9.80 -9.73 8.95
N MET A 247 11.12 -9.59 8.92
CA MET A 247 11.85 -8.87 7.87
C MET A 247 12.52 -9.85 6.89
N ASP A 248 12.38 -11.16 7.09
CA ASP A 248 12.90 -12.18 6.17
C ASP A 248 11.91 -12.42 5.01
N PRO A 249 12.37 -12.99 3.88
CA PRO A 249 11.51 -13.39 2.78
C PRO A 249 10.38 -14.33 3.21
N ILE A 250 9.21 -14.18 2.59
CA ILE A 250 8.00 -14.99 2.87
C ILE A 250 7.48 -15.77 1.65
N PRO A 251 8.25 -16.74 1.10
CA PRO A 251 7.84 -17.48 -0.09
C PRO A 251 6.44 -18.12 0.00
N ILE A 252 5.54 -17.73 -0.90
CA ILE A 252 4.17 -18.25 -0.96
C ILE A 252 4.13 -19.77 -1.13
N GLY A 253 5.15 -20.36 -1.76
CA GLY A 253 5.30 -21.81 -1.92
C GLY A 253 5.42 -22.61 -0.61
N ASN A 254 5.66 -21.95 0.52
CA ASN A 254 5.68 -22.58 1.85
C ASN A 254 4.30 -22.61 2.52
N VAL A 255 3.31 -21.89 2.00
CA VAL A 255 1.93 -21.87 2.50
C VAL A 255 1.22 -23.15 2.04
N LYS A 256 1.16 -24.16 2.92
CA LYS A 256 0.69 -25.52 2.56
C LYS A 256 -0.45 -26.06 3.42
N GLU A 257 -0.62 -25.52 4.63
CA GLU A 257 -1.58 -26.05 5.59
C GLU A 257 -3.00 -25.54 5.31
N VAL A 258 -3.79 -26.35 4.59
CA VAL A 258 -5.19 -26.05 4.26
C VAL A 258 -6.08 -26.19 5.50
N ILE A 259 -6.88 -25.17 5.79
CA ILE A 259 -7.87 -25.18 6.88
C ILE A 259 -9.26 -25.52 6.35
N THR A 260 -9.68 -24.85 5.29
CA THR A 260 -11.01 -24.98 4.68
C THR A 260 -11.02 -24.41 3.26
N LYS A 261 -12.16 -24.51 2.59
CA LYS A 261 -12.43 -23.93 1.28
C LYS A 261 -13.79 -23.23 1.31
N GLY A 262 -14.03 -22.39 0.32
CA GLY A 262 -15.34 -21.80 0.14
C GLY A 262 -15.33 -20.58 -0.75
N THR A 263 -16.16 -19.61 -0.42
CA THR A 263 -16.30 -18.38 -1.19
C THR A 263 -16.26 -17.15 -0.32
N ILE A 264 -15.73 -16.06 -0.89
CA ILE A 264 -15.75 -14.73 -0.29
C ILE A 264 -16.41 -13.79 -1.27
N THR A 265 -17.50 -13.16 -0.85
CA THR A 265 -18.17 -12.10 -1.62
C THR A 265 -17.68 -10.75 -1.13
N LEU A 266 -17.20 -9.90 -2.04
CA LEU A 266 -16.77 -8.54 -1.74
C LEU A 266 -18.01 -7.66 -1.55
N ILE A 267 -18.12 -6.96 -0.42
CA ILE A 267 -19.31 -6.15 -0.12
C ILE A 267 -19.00 -4.66 -0.24
N GLY A 268 -17.99 -4.18 0.48
CA GLY A 268 -17.76 -2.76 0.64
C GLY A 268 -16.42 -2.40 1.25
N ASN A 269 -16.22 -1.08 1.43
CA ASN A 269 -14.95 -0.49 1.87
C ASN A 269 -13.77 -1.03 1.06
N LEU A 270 -13.90 -0.96 -0.27
CA LEU A 270 -12.91 -1.44 -1.22
C LEU A 270 -11.89 -0.35 -1.51
N TYR A 271 -10.61 -0.71 -1.42
CA TYR A 271 -9.49 0.12 -1.80
C TYR A 271 -8.70 -0.54 -2.93
N VAL A 272 -8.37 0.23 -3.95
CA VAL A 272 -7.65 -0.22 -5.14
C VAL A 272 -6.65 0.87 -5.54
N ASP A 273 -5.36 0.53 -5.56
CA ASP A 273 -4.29 1.42 -6.00
C ASP A 273 -3.18 0.65 -6.73
N SER A 274 -2.96 0.98 -8.00
CA SER A 274 -1.93 0.39 -8.86
C SER A 274 -0.71 1.29 -9.06
N ASP A 275 -0.70 2.49 -8.49
CA ASP A 275 0.36 3.48 -8.69
C ASP A 275 1.43 3.36 -7.59
N ALA A 276 1.03 3.25 -6.32
CA ALA A 276 1.94 3.34 -5.16
C ALA A 276 3.01 2.23 -5.10
N LEU A 277 2.70 1.07 -5.67
CA LEU A 277 3.57 -0.09 -5.78
C LEU A 277 4.15 -0.25 -7.19
N ASN A 278 4.18 0.81 -8.02
CA ASN A 278 4.69 0.75 -9.38
C ASN A 278 5.53 1.99 -9.73
N VAL A 279 6.83 1.81 -10.02
CA VAL A 279 7.73 2.93 -10.36
C VAL A 279 7.32 3.67 -11.64
N ALA A 280 6.53 3.05 -12.52
CA ALA A 280 6.03 3.70 -13.73
C ALA A 280 5.04 4.85 -13.45
N SER A 281 4.52 4.95 -12.22
CA SER A 281 3.71 6.09 -11.79
C SER A 281 4.55 7.32 -11.47
N GLU A 282 5.86 7.17 -11.25
CA GLU A 282 6.76 8.26 -10.86
C GLU A 282 6.99 9.25 -12.02
N PRO A 283 7.26 10.53 -11.72
CA PRO A 283 7.67 11.49 -12.73
C PRO A 283 8.98 11.06 -13.39
N SER A 284 9.07 11.15 -14.72
CA SER A 284 10.35 10.97 -15.43
C SER A 284 11.37 12.03 -14.99
N ALA A 285 12.65 11.67 -15.01
CA ALA A 285 13.77 12.61 -14.90
C ALA A 285 13.75 13.68 -16.02
N ASP A 286 13.06 13.42 -17.13
CA ASP A 286 12.87 14.35 -18.25
C ASP A 286 11.78 15.40 -18.01
N ALA A 287 11.11 15.41 -16.85
CA ALA A 287 10.12 16.43 -16.55
C ALA A 287 10.73 17.82 -16.78
N PRO A 288 10.06 18.76 -17.47
CA PRO A 288 10.69 20.02 -17.88
C PRO A 288 11.01 20.85 -16.64
N PHE A 289 12.24 20.71 -16.15
CA PHE A 289 12.75 21.54 -15.10
C PHE A 289 13.16 22.87 -15.75
N VAL A 290 12.56 23.98 -15.30
CA VAL A 290 13.11 25.30 -15.63
C VAL A 290 14.48 25.34 -14.96
N ARG A 291 15.51 25.05 -15.75
CA ARG A 291 16.91 25.17 -15.35
C ARG A 291 17.35 26.61 -15.60
N ASN A 292 18.06 27.21 -14.65
CA ASN A 292 18.68 28.50 -14.87
C ASN A 292 19.80 28.36 -15.93
N ARG A 293 20.41 29.49 -16.35
CA ARG A 293 21.51 29.49 -17.34
C ARG A 293 22.76 28.69 -16.91
N TYR A 294 22.81 28.20 -15.67
CA TYR A 294 23.88 27.42 -15.07
C TYR A 294 23.49 25.94 -14.89
N GLY A 295 22.30 25.54 -15.36
CA GLY A 295 21.82 24.16 -15.29
C GLY A 295 21.17 23.78 -13.95
N ASP A 296 21.07 24.70 -12.98
CA ASP A 296 20.45 24.44 -11.68
C ASP A 296 18.93 24.49 -11.80
N MET A 297 18.24 23.58 -11.11
CA MET A 297 16.79 23.66 -10.93
C MET A 297 16.40 24.95 -10.21
N THR A 298 15.44 25.70 -10.76
CA THR A 298 14.94 26.88 -10.04
C THR A 298 14.22 26.46 -8.74
N ALA A 299 14.22 27.34 -7.74
CA ALA A 299 13.51 27.12 -6.48
C ALA A 299 12.00 26.83 -6.68
N GLY A 300 11.41 27.34 -7.77
CA GLY A 300 10.02 27.04 -8.16
C GLY A 300 9.84 25.59 -8.61
N THR A 301 10.85 25.02 -9.26
CA THR A 301 10.82 23.64 -9.74
C THR A 301 11.08 22.63 -8.63
N ILE A 302 11.97 22.94 -7.68
CA ILE A 302 12.15 22.16 -6.44
C ILE A 302 10.82 22.09 -5.67
N LYS A 303 10.12 23.23 -5.51
CA LYS A 303 8.78 23.28 -4.89
C LYS A 303 7.72 22.49 -5.67
N SER A 304 7.81 22.45 -6.99
CA SER A 304 6.89 21.67 -7.83
C SER A 304 7.11 20.17 -7.68
N TRP A 305 8.38 19.75 -7.58
CA TRP A 305 8.75 18.36 -7.37
C TRP A 305 8.35 17.89 -5.96
N ASP A 306 8.66 18.67 -4.92
CA ASP A 306 8.16 18.44 -3.56
C ASP A 306 6.63 18.35 -3.50
N ARG A 307 5.93 19.15 -4.29
CA ARG A 307 4.46 19.14 -4.37
C ARG A 307 3.95 17.92 -5.15
N ALA A 308 4.63 17.47 -6.19
CA ALA A 308 4.30 16.26 -6.93
C ALA A 308 4.46 15.02 -6.02
N VAL A 309 5.59 14.92 -5.32
CA VAL A 309 5.86 13.88 -4.31
C VAL A 309 4.80 13.88 -3.20
N ARG A 310 4.37 15.06 -2.74
CA ARG A 310 3.24 15.17 -1.79
C ARG A 310 1.86 14.89 -2.39
N GLN A 311 1.66 15.11 -3.69
CA GLN A 311 0.38 14.83 -4.36
C GLN A 311 0.15 13.34 -4.59
N PHE A 312 1.20 12.53 -4.71
CA PHE A 312 1.08 11.05 -4.70
C PHE A 312 0.41 10.54 -3.42
N HIS A 313 0.63 11.20 -2.27
CA HIS A 313 0.00 10.84 -1.01
C HIS A 313 -1.50 11.15 -0.92
N ASN A 314 -2.05 11.95 -1.85
CA ASN A 314 -3.43 12.45 -1.78
C ASN A 314 -4.35 11.90 -2.89
N LYS A 315 -3.88 10.99 -3.75
CA LYS A 315 -4.72 10.38 -4.80
C LYS A 315 -5.42 9.13 -4.28
N LEU A 316 -6.50 9.34 -3.56
CA LEU A 316 -7.34 8.27 -3.02
C LEU A 316 -8.55 8.08 -3.93
N THR A 317 -8.52 7.11 -4.83
CA THR A 317 -9.69 6.73 -5.63
C THR A 317 -10.43 5.59 -4.95
N THR A 318 -11.60 5.88 -4.42
CA THR A 318 -12.55 4.87 -3.94
C THR A 318 -13.40 4.38 -5.12
N ALA A 319 -13.45 3.07 -5.34
CA ALA A 319 -14.44 2.46 -6.22
C ALA A 319 -15.81 2.50 -5.51
N ALA A 320 -16.55 3.59 -5.69
CA ALA A 320 -17.96 3.64 -5.32
C ALA A 320 -18.82 3.31 -6.56
N PRO A 321 -19.94 2.58 -6.39
CA PRO A 321 -20.81 2.24 -7.52
C PRO A 321 -21.39 3.51 -8.13
N THR A 322 -21.16 3.69 -9.43
CA THR A 322 -22.00 4.55 -10.25
C THR A 322 -23.35 3.83 -10.37
N LYS A 323 -24.42 4.49 -9.92
CA LYS A 323 -25.79 4.07 -10.23
C LYS A 323 -26.06 4.19 -11.73
#